data_AF-A0A958QWN3-F1
#
_entry.id   AF-A0A958QWN3-F1
#
_cell.length_a   1.000
_cell.length_b   1.000
_cell.length_c   1.000
_cell.angle_alpha   90.00
_cell.angle_beta   90.00
_cell.angle_gamma   90.00
#
_symmetry.space_group_name_H-M   'P 1'
#
loop_
_entity.id
_entity.type
_entity.pdbx_description
1 polymer ?
#
loop_
_entity_poly.entity_id
_entity_poly.type
_entity_poly.pdbx_seq_one_letter_code
_entity_poly.pdbx_strand_id
1 'polypeptide(L)'
;DSLIEKKVGKTISEIFSSDGEDYFRQQEQEILLNFNFQGVMSLGGGALTRVSPLELKKKGRLVYLRASPSELLKRLKSQCELRPLLSGKSEKERETFVRQKLAERQANYQMSDLIIDVDGLTPDKVVDLICQSEGNLRA
;
A
#
# COMPACT_ATOMS: atom_id res chain seq x y z
N ASP A 1 3.04 -4.99 -6.60
CA ASP A 1 2.55 -4.55 -7.92
C ASP A 1 3.48 -4.97 -9.05
N SER A 2 4.62 -4.32 -9.28
CA SER A 2 5.51 -4.68 -10.41
C SER A 2 6.01 -6.13 -10.40
N LEU A 3 6.21 -6.73 -9.21
CA LEU A 3 6.55 -8.16 -9.11
C LEU A 3 5.40 -9.08 -9.56
N ILE A 4 4.15 -8.68 -9.34
CA ILE A 4 2.96 -9.42 -9.80
C ILE A 4 2.88 -9.33 -11.32
N GLU A 5 3.01 -8.13 -11.89
CA GLU A 5 2.97 -7.94 -13.34
C GLU A 5 4.08 -8.74 -14.04
N LYS A 6 5.30 -8.72 -13.48
CA LYS A 6 6.43 -9.51 -13.99
C LYS A 6 6.17 -11.02 -13.89
N LYS A 7 5.56 -11.49 -12.80
CA LYS A 7 5.27 -12.92 -12.60
C LYS A 7 4.17 -13.42 -13.53
N VAL A 8 3.10 -12.64 -13.69
CA VAL A 8 1.90 -13.01 -14.47
C VAL A 8 2.08 -12.70 -15.96
N GLY A 9 2.97 -11.77 -16.31
CA GLY A 9 3.18 -11.32 -17.69
C GLY A 9 2.04 -10.42 -18.23
N LYS A 10 1.27 -9.81 -17.32
CA LYS A 10 0.14 -8.93 -17.60
C LYS A 10 0.22 -7.68 -16.74
N THR A 11 -0.25 -6.55 -17.25
CA THR A 11 -0.46 -5.34 -16.45
C THR A 11 -1.54 -5.58 -15.38
N ILE A 12 -1.53 -4.80 -14.30
CA ILE A 12 -2.56 -4.92 -13.25
C ILE A 12 -3.97 -4.72 -13.85
N SER A 13 -4.14 -3.76 -14.75
CA SER A 13 -5.43 -3.53 -15.42
C SER A 13 -5.90 -4.76 -16.20
N GLU A 14 -5.00 -5.42 -16.93
CA GLU A 14 -5.31 -6.66 -17.65
C GLU A 14 -5.69 -7.77 -16.66
N ILE A 15 -4.91 -7.98 -15.59
CA ILE A 15 -5.21 -8.98 -14.56
C ILE A 15 -6.59 -8.76 -13.97
N PHE A 16 -6.93 -7.52 -13.59
CA PHE A 16 -8.24 -7.19 -13.04
C PHE A 16 -9.36 -7.45 -14.04
N SER A 17 -9.14 -7.18 -15.34
CA SER A 17 -10.16 -7.37 -16.38
C SER A 17 -10.35 -8.82 -16.79
N SER A 18 -9.28 -9.63 -16.86
CA SER A 18 -9.35 -11.01 -17.34
C SER A 18 -9.46 -12.05 -16.23
N ASP A 19 -8.76 -11.85 -15.11
CA ASP A 19 -8.62 -12.85 -14.03
C ASP A 19 -9.33 -12.42 -12.74
N GLY A 20 -9.68 -11.13 -12.63
CA GLY A 20 -10.40 -10.56 -11.49
C GLY A 20 -9.52 -10.17 -10.30
N GLU A 21 -10.11 -9.42 -9.35
CA GLU A 21 -9.41 -8.97 -8.15
C GLU A 21 -8.94 -10.14 -7.28
N ASP A 22 -9.75 -11.19 -7.14
CA ASP A 22 -9.41 -12.31 -6.26
C ASP A 22 -8.13 -13.04 -6.68
N TYR A 23 -7.91 -13.19 -7.99
CA TYR A 23 -6.68 -13.73 -8.53
C TYR A 23 -5.50 -12.79 -8.27
N PHE A 24 -5.65 -11.48 -8.52
CA PHE A 24 -4.63 -10.50 -8.19
C PHE A 24 -4.20 -10.58 -6.72
N ARG A 25 -5.18 -10.65 -5.80
CA ARG A 25 -4.94 -10.75 -4.36
C ARG A 25 -4.27 -12.06 -3.96
N GLN A 26 -4.56 -13.16 -4.66
CA GLN A 26 -3.87 -14.44 -4.45
C GLN A 26 -2.39 -14.34 -4.85
N GLN A 27 -2.10 -13.74 -6.01
CA GLN A 27 -0.71 -13.52 -6.45
C GLN A 27 0.04 -12.58 -5.51
N GLU A 28 -0.61 -11.50 -5.04
CA GLU A 28 -0.07 -10.57 -4.06
C GLU A 28 0.31 -11.31 -2.75
N GLN A 29 -0.61 -12.12 -2.21
CA GLN A 29 -0.36 -12.91 -1.01
C GLN A 29 0.80 -13.90 -1.17
N GLU A 30 0.84 -14.63 -2.28
CA GLU A 30 1.89 -15.62 -2.54
C GLU A 30 3.28 -14.98 -2.60
N ILE A 31 3.40 -13.82 -3.27
CA ILE A 31 4.66 -13.07 -3.31
C ILE A 31 5.04 -12.61 -1.91
N LEU A 32 4.13 -12.02 -1.16
CA LEU A 32 4.44 -11.51 0.18
C LEU A 32 4.85 -12.62 1.16
N LEU A 33 4.27 -13.81 1.04
CA LEU A 33 4.58 -14.95 1.91
C LEU A 33 5.86 -15.70 1.51
N ASN A 34 6.28 -15.66 0.25
CA ASN A 34 7.45 -16.43 -0.21
C ASN A 34 8.68 -15.57 -0.54
N PHE A 35 8.49 -14.28 -0.80
CA PHE A 35 9.60 -13.41 -1.17
C PHE A 35 10.46 -13.09 0.06
N ASN A 36 11.74 -13.41 -0.05
CA ASN A 36 12.77 -12.99 0.87
C ASN A 36 13.50 -11.80 0.24
N PHE A 37 13.57 -10.68 0.93
CA PHE A 37 14.15 -9.46 0.38
C PHE A 37 15.08 -8.80 1.39
N GLN A 38 16.11 -8.14 0.86
CA GLN A 38 16.94 -7.22 1.62
C GLN A 38 16.77 -5.84 0.99
N GLY A 39 16.30 -4.86 1.77
CA GLY A 39 16.08 -3.50 1.30
C GLY A 39 14.70 -2.96 1.71
N VAL A 40 14.17 -2.03 0.91
CA VAL A 40 12.84 -1.42 1.12
C VAL A 40 11.87 -1.96 0.08
N MET A 41 10.71 -2.44 0.53
CA MET A 41 9.62 -2.87 -0.34
C MET A 41 8.39 -2.01 -0.08
N SER A 42 7.89 -1.39 -1.15
CA SER A 42 6.56 -0.76 -1.13
C SER A 42 5.49 -1.82 -1.32
N LEU A 43 4.52 -1.85 -0.40
CA LEU A 43 3.39 -2.77 -0.45
C LEU A 43 2.21 -2.12 -1.19
N GLY A 44 1.44 -2.93 -1.91
CA GLY A 44 0.17 -2.49 -2.46
C GLY A 44 -0.80 -2.12 -1.35
N GLY A 45 -1.67 -1.12 -1.56
CA GLY A 45 -2.63 -0.69 -0.54
C GLY A 45 -3.64 -1.78 -0.13
N GLY A 46 -3.74 -2.87 -0.90
CA GLY A 46 -4.54 -4.04 -0.54
C GLY A 46 -3.74 -5.20 0.08
N ALA A 47 -2.41 -5.10 0.19
CA ALA A 47 -1.55 -6.21 0.64
C ALA A 47 -1.98 -6.81 1.98
N LEU A 48 -2.36 -5.95 2.92
CA LEU A 48 -2.80 -6.33 4.26
C LEU A 48 -4.25 -6.83 4.33
N THR A 49 -4.93 -7.05 3.20
CA THR A 49 -6.28 -7.64 3.17
C THR A 49 -6.26 -9.15 3.30
N ARG A 50 -5.23 -9.82 2.77
CA ARG A 50 -5.05 -11.28 2.85
C ARG A 50 -3.83 -11.72 3.64
N VAL A 51 -2.90 -10.80 3.91
CA VAL A 51 -1.70 -11.08 4.71
C VAL A 51 -1.77 -10.32 6.02
N SER A 52 -1.65 -11.03 7.14
CA SER A 52 -1.61 -10.41 8.46
C SER A 52 -0.34 -9.55 8.60
N PRO A 53 -0.43 -8.34 9.20
CA PRO A 53 0.75 -7.57 9.57
C PRO A 53 1.75 -8.38 10.39
N LEU A 54 1.29 -9.31 11.24
CA LEU A 54 2.16 -10.16 12.05
C LEU A 54 3.06 -11.06 11.21
N GLU A 55 2.58 -11.58 10.08
CA GLU A 55 3.39 -12.41 9.18
C GLU A 55 4.46 -11.57 8.47
N LEU A 56 4.13 -10.34 8.08
CA LEU A 56 5.09 -9.43 7.46
C LEU A 56 6.16 -8.97 8.46
N LYS A 57 5.77 -8.74 9.72
CA LYS A 57 6.68 -8.31 10.80
C LYS A 57 7.74 -9.36 11.16
N LYS A 58 7.49 -10.65 10.88
CA LYS A 58 8.52 -11.70 11.01
C LYS A 58 9.64 -11.57 9.99
N LYS A 59 9.39 -10.88 8.87
CA LYS A 59 10.33 -10.76 7.73
C LYS A 59 11.09 -9.44 7.72
N GLY A 60 10.62 -8.46 8.47
CA GLY A 60 11.18 -7.12 8.48
C GLY A 60 10.27 -6.15 9.19
N ARG A 61 10.57 -4.86 9.04
CA ARG A 61 9.85 -3.79 9.72
C ARG A 61 8.74 -3.23 8.86
N LEU A 62 7.57 -3.04 9.44
CA LEU A 62 6.42 -2.48 8.75
C LEU A 62 6.29 -0.99 9.05
N VAL A 63 6.37 -0.15 8.01
CA VAL A 63 6.23 1.30 8.11
C VAL A 63 4.93 1.74 7.43
N TYR A 64 4.05 2.41 8.18
CA TYR A 64 2.82 2.99 7.65
C TYR A 64 2.98 4.50 7.45
N LEU A 65 2.93 4.91 6.18
CA LEU A 65 2.85 6.31 5.78
C LEU A 65 1.38 6.76 5.79
N ARG A 66 0.96 7.34 6.91
CA ARG A 66 -0.42 7.77 7.16
C ARG A 66 -0.67 9.13 6.50
N ALA A 67 -1.65 9.17 5.61
CA ALA A 67 -2.10 10.40 4.97
C ALA A 67 -3.59 10.61 5.23
N SER A 68 -4.03 11.86 5.34
CA SER A 68 -5.45 12.18 5.47
C SER A 68 -6.23 11.79 4.20
N PRO A 69 -7.54 11.50 4.30
CA PRO A 69 -8.37 11.27 3.12
C PRO A 69 -8.27 12.39 2.08
N SER A 70 -8.19 13.66 2.54
CA SER A 70 -8.01 14.83 1.69
C SER A 70 -6.69 14.82 0.92
N GLU A 71 -5.58 14.49 1.59
CA GLU A 71 -4.27 14.41 0.96
C GLU A 71 -4.19 13.25 -0.03
N LEU A 72 -4.78 12.09 0.31
CA LEU A 72 -4.88 10.96 -0.61
C LEU A 72 -5.68 11.32 -1.86
N LEU A 73 -6.85 11.96 -1.72
CA LEU A 73 -7.66 12.37 -2.86
C LEU A 73 -6.90 13.35 -3.76
N LYS A 74 -6.19 14.32 -3.18
CA LYS A 74 -5.34 15.26 -3.92
C LYS A 74 -4.28 14.52 -4.73
N ARG A 75 -3.58 13.55 -4.14
CA ARG A 75 -2.54 12.74 -4.83
C ARG A 75 -3.13 11.82 -5.89
N LEU A 76 -4.34 11.32 -5.69
CA LEU A 76 -5.03 10.41 -6.62
C LEU A 76 -5.60 11.12 -7.86
N LYS A 77 -5.80 12.45 -7.82
CA LYS A 77 -6.43 13.20 -8.93
C LYS A 77 -5.78 12.92 -10.28
N SER A 78 -4.44 12.87 -10.36
CA SER A 78 -3.71 12.64 -11.61
C SER A 78 -3.48 11.17 -11.97
N GLN A 79 -3.80 10.22 -11.09
CA GLN A 79 -3.51 8.79 -11.26
C GLN A 79 -4.75 7.89 -11.23
N CYS A 80 -5.94 8.49 -11.19
CA CYS A 80 -7.20 7.77 -10.99
C CYS A 80 -7.50 6.75 -12.09
N GLU A 81 -7.29 7.11 -13.35
CA GLU A 81 -7.57 6.24 -14.51
C GLU A 81 -6.59 5.05 -14.61
N LEU A 82 -5.40 5.17 -14.01
CA LEU A 82 -4.42 4.08 -13.96
C LEU A 82 -4.70 3.08 -12.83
N ARG A 83 -5.71 3.32 -12.00
CA ARG A 83 -6.05 2.50 -10.84
C ARG A 83 -7.37 1.78 -11.11
N PRO A 84 -7.37 0.45 -11.34
CA PRO A 84 -8.57 -0.30 -11.74
C PRO A 84 -9.77 -0.10 -10.80
N LEU A 85 -9.51 0.06 -9.49
CA LEU A 85 -10.56 0.26 -8.48
C LEU A 85 -11.13 1.69 -8.43
N LEU A 86 -10.49 2.67 -9.07
CA LEU A 86 -10.89 4.08 -9.08
C LEU A 86 -11.30 4.58 -10.47
N SER A 87 -10.89 3.88 -11.53
CA SER A 87 -11.24 4.17 -12.91
C SER A 87 -12.75 4.29 -13.09
N GLY A 88 -13.20 5.31 -13.83
CA GLY A 88 -14.63 5.54 -14.13
C GLY A 88 -15.49 6.06 -12.96
N LYS A 89 -14.94 6.24 -11.75
CA LYS A 89 -15.68 6.84 -10.61
C LYS A 89 -15.70 8.37 -10.69
N SER A 90 -16.81 8.99 -10.31
CA SER A 90 -16.91 10.44 -10.07
C SER A 90 -16.07 10.89 -8.85
N GLU A 91 -15.82 12.20 -8.70
CA GLU A 91 -15.06 12.74 -7.55
C GLU A 91 -15.69 12.35 -6.20
N LYS A 92 -17.02 12.41 -6.10
CA LYS A 92 -17.76 12.02 -4.90
C LYS A 92 -17.63 10.53 -4.60
N GLU A 93 -17.75 9.68 -5.62
CA GLU A 93 -17.56 8.23 -5.45
C GLU A 93 -16.13 7.87 -5.07
N ARG A 94 -15.13 8.59 -5.61
CA ARG A 94 -13.72 8.44 -5.23
C ARG A 94 -13.52 8.81 -3.77
N GLU A 95 -14.11 9.92 -3.30
CA GLU A 95 -14.05 10.31 -1.90
C GLU A 95 -14.65 9.24 -0.97
N THR A 96 -15.87 8.79 -1.27
CA THR A 96 -16.52 7.71 -0.51
C THR A 96 -15.65 6.45 -0.50
N PHE A 97 -15.12 6.06 -1.66
CA PHE A 97 -14.27 4.88 -1.79
C PHE A 97 -12.99 4.98 -0.95
N VAL A 98 -12.27 6.12 -1.00
CA VAL A 98 -11.05 6.33 -0.22
C VAL A 98 -11.34 6.26 1.27
N ARG A 99 -12.39 6.93 1.75
CA ARG A 99 -12.78 6.91 3.16
C ARG A 99 -13.14 5.51 3.63
N GLN A 100 -13.92 4.77 2.84
CA GLN A 100 -14.30 3.40 3.14
C GLN A 100 -13.08 2.47 3.21
N LYS A 101 -12.20 2.52 2.19
CA LYS A 101 -11.00 1.67 2.16
C LYS A 101 -10.01 1.99 3.26
N LEU A 102 -9.89 3.26 3.66
CA LEU A 102 -9.09 3.61 4.83
C LEU A 102 -9.67 3.02 6.11
N ALA A 103 -10.99 3.15 6.33
CA ALA A 103 -11.65 2.60 7.51
C ALA A 103 -11.51 1.07 7.59
N GLU A 104 -11.74 0.36 6.47
CA GLU A 104 -11.60 -1.10 6.37
C GLU A 104 -10.17 -1.57 6.72
N ARG A 105 -9.15 -0.78 6.36
CA ARG A 105 -7.73 -1.15 6.50
C ARG A 105 -7.07 -0.61 7.75
N GLN A 106 -7.74 0.30 8.47
CA GLN A 106 -7.16 1.03 9.59
C GLN A 106 -6.62 0.10 10.66
N ALA A 107 -7.35 -0.95 11.04
CA ALA A 107 -6.90 -1.91 12.05
C ALA A 107 -5.55 -2.54 11.68
N ASN A 108 -5.39 -3.01 10.45
CA ASN A 108 -4.16 -3.63 10.00
C ASN A 108 -3.01 -2.62 9.82
N TYR A 109 -3.32 -1.41 9.33
CA TYR A 109 -2.31 -0.37 9.17
C TYR A 109 -1.75 0.12 10.51
N GLN A 110 -2.58 0.16 11.56
CA GLN A 110 -2.18 0.55 12.92
C GLN A 110 -1.29 -0.48 13.63
N MET A 111 -1.16 -1.70 13.10
CA MET A 111 -0.25 -2.72 13.64
C MET A 111 1.21 -2.57 13.17
N SER A 112 1.49 -1.55 12.37
CA SER A 112 2.82 -1.22 11.86
C SER A 112 3.79 -0.85 12.99
N ASP A 113 5.07 -1.13 12.82
CA ASP A 113 6.12 -0.83 13.81
C ASP A 113 6.41 0.68 13.89
N LEU A 114 6.19 1.39 12.79
CA LEU A 114 6.35 2.82 12.69
C LEU A 114 5.18 3.41 11.90
N ILE A 115 4.58 4.47 12.44
CA ILE A 115 3.51 5.22 11.78
C ILE A 115 3.98 6.66 11.64
N ILE A 116 4.01 7.18 10.42
CA ILE A 116 4.42 8.55 10.12
C ILE A 116 3.27 9.25 9.42
N ASP A 117 2.84 10.38 9.97
CA ASP A 117 1.93 11.30 9.28
C ASP A 117 2.69 12.04 8.18
N VAL A 118 2.26 11.88 6.93
CA VAL A 118 2.96 12.43 5.75
C VAL A 118 2.28 13.64 5.12
N ASP A 119 1.23 14.15 5.75
CA ASP A 119 0.51 15.33 5.28
C ASP A 119 1.42 16.56 5.32
N GLY A 120 1.53 17.26 4.19
CA GLY A 120 2.37 18.45 4.07
C GLY A 120 3.88 18.19 4.11
N LEU A 121 4.32 16.94 4.23
CA LEU A 121 5.75 16.59 4.25
C LEU A 121 6.28 16.32 2.84
N THR A 122 7.54 16.72 2.61
CA THR A 122 8.28 16.31 1.42
C THR A 122 8.79 14.88 1.57
N PRO A 123 9.06 14.15 0.46
CA PRO A 123 9.65 12.82 0.52
C PRO A 123 10.95 12.77 1.35
N ASP A 124 11.83 13.76 1.19
CA ASP A 124 13.08 13.84 1.95
C ASP A 124 12.82 13.91 3.46
N LYS A 125 11.83 14.70 3.87
CA LYS A 125 11.47 14.80 5.28
C LYS A 125 10.90 13.50 5.84
N VAL A 126 10.14 12.76 5.03
CA VAL A 126 9.64 11.42 5.41
C VAL A 126 10.81 10.44 5.57
N VAL A 127 11.78 10.47 4.66
CA VAL A 127 12.99 9.63 4.74
C VAL A 127 13.78 9.94 6.01
N ASP A 128 14.00 11.22 6.33
CA ASP A 128 14.67 11.65 7.56
C ASP A 128 13.99 11.08 8.81
N LEU A 129 12.66 11.16 8.88
CA LEU A 129 11.88 10.64 10.01
C LEU A 129 11.99 9.12 10.15
N ILE A 130 12.01 8.38 9.03
CA ILE A 130 12.24 6.93 9.04
C ILE A 130 13.64 6.65 9.58
N CYS A 131 14.68 7.30 9.04
CA CYS A 131 16.07 7.08 9.46
C CYS A 131 16.31 7.40 10.94
N GLN A 132 15.73 8.50 11.46
CA GLN A 132 15.82 8.86 12.88
C GLN A 132 15.17 7.81 13.79
N SER A 133 14.02 7.28 13.37
CA SER A 133 13.30 6.24 14.13
C SER A 133 14.08 4.91 14.18
N GLU A 134 14.82 4.59 13.10
CA GLU A 134 15.71 3.41 13.06
C GLU A 134 17.00 3.61 13.87
N GLY A 135 17.55 4.83 13.89
CA GLY A 135 18.77 5.17 14.64
C GLY A 135 18.61 5.05 16.15
N ASN A 136 17.45 5.43 16.69
CA ASN A 136 17.16 5.38 18.13
C ASN A 136 16.92 3.98 18.69
N LEU A 137 16.81 2.94 17.85
CA LEU A 137 16.54 1.56 18.27
C LEU A 137 17.79 0.67 18.24
N ARG A 138 18.92 1.19 17.76
CA ARG A 138 20.24 0.52 17.77
C ARG A 138 21.17 1.06 18.87
N ALA A 139 20.67 1.93 19.74
CA ALA A 139 21.37 2.50 20.88
C ALA A 139 20.98 1.80 22.19
#